data_AF-A0A6P7GP96-F1
#
_entry.id   AF-A0A6P7GP96-F1
#
_cell.length_a   1.000
_cell.length_b   1.000
_cell.length_c   1.000
_cell.angle_alpha   90.00
_cell.angle_beta   90.00
_cell.angle_gamma   90.00
#
_symmetry.space_group_name_H-M   'P 1'
#
loop_
_entity.id
_entity.type
_entity.pdbx_description
1 polymer ?
#
loop_
_entity_poly.entity_id
_entity_poly.type
_entity_poly.pdbx_seq_one_letter_code
_entity_poly.pdbx_strand_id
1 'polypeptide(L)'
;MHLHIFLSNTPTKVDNSTKTVTFDMQQCLPTPLVHSSVPVAFYKRQLWTFNLTVYNCSDGTTYCYLWHEGIAGRGANEVGSCVHKFISEALKPVVKSLTMYSNHVLYWWSK
;
A
#
# COMPACT_ATOMS: atom_id res chain seq x y z
N MET A 1 15.44 -8.96 -6.89
CA MET A 1 15.35 -7.98 -7.99
C MET A 1 14.80 -8.70 -9.23
N HIS A 2 13.50 -9.03 -9.22
CA HIS A 2 12.85 -9.77 -10.31
C HIS A 2 11.36 -9.36 -10.40
N LEU A 3 11.11 -8.06 -10.32
CA LEU A 3 9.77 -7.46 -10.48
C LEU A 3 9.60 -6.81 -11.86
N HIS A 4 10.68 -6.68 -12.64
CA HIS A 4 10.71 -5.84 -13.85
C HIS A 4 10.11 -6.51 -15.10
N ILE A 5 9.84 -7.83 -15.06
CA ILE A 5 9.37 -8.60 -16.22
C ILE A 5 7.84 -8.78 -16.23
N PHE A 6 7.18 -8.71 -15.07
CA PHE A 6 5.71 -8.93 -15.01
C PHE A 6 4.86 -7.70 -15.35
N LEU A 7 5.45 -6.50 -15.42
CA LEU A 7 4.72 -5.26 -15.74
C LEU A 7 4.77 -4.87 -17.24
N SER A 8 5.54 -5.56 -18.09
CA SER A 8 5.72 -5.13 -19.48
C SER A 8 4.59 -5.50 -20.43
N ASN A 9 3.65 -6.36 -20.02
CA ASN A 9 2.64 -6.95 -20.93
C ASN A 9 1.19 -6.54 -20.64
N THR A 10 0.93 -5.54 -19.79
CA THR A 10 -0.43 -5.00 -19.63
C THR A 10 -0.69 -3.90 -20.67
N PRO A 11 -1.84 -3.92 -21.39
CA PRO A 11 -2.18 -2.92 -22.39
C PRO A 11 -2.55 -1.58 -21.74
N THR A 12 -1.56 -0.77 -21.31
CA THR A 12 -1.83 0.44 -20.49
C THR A 12 -1.54 1.75 -21.20
N LYS A 13 -1.24 1.74 -22.50
CA LYS A 13 -0.84 2.95 -23.24
C LYS A 13 -1.82 3.40 -24.34
N VAL A 14 -2.96 2.74 -24.49
CA VAL A 14 -3.83 2.94 -25.66
C VAL A 14 -5.04 3.85 -25.38
N ASP A 15 -5.44 4.06 -24.11
CA ASP A 15 -6.60 4.92 -23.80
C ASP A 15 -6.47 5.63 -22.44
N ASN A 16 -6.63 6.96 -22.41
CA ASN A 16 -6.59 7.77 -21.17
C ASN A 16 -7.77 7.47 -20.21
N SER A 17 -8.77 6.72 -20.70
CA SER A 17 -9.96 6.32 -19.94
C SER A 17 -9.69 5.18 -18.95
N THR A 18 -8.63 4.39 -19.15
CA THR A 18 -8.31 3.23 -18.31
C THR A 18 -7.02 3.44 -17.53
N LYS A 19 -7.02 3.13 -16.23
CA LYS A 19 -5.81 3.16 -15.40
C LYS A 19 -5.57 1.82 -14.74
N THR A 20 -4.29 1.44 -14.72
CA THR A 20 -3.81 0.25 -14.02
C THR A 20 -2.91 0.67 -12.88
N VAL A 21 -3.20 0.16 -11.70
CA VAL A 21 -2.51 0.49 -10.45
C VAL A 21 -2.20 -0.81 -9.71
N THR A 22 -1.03 -0.88 -9.09
CA THR A 22 -0.63 -2.00 -8.24
C THR A 22 -0.48 -1.48 -6.83
N PHE A 23 -0.99 -2.18 -5.83
CA PHE A 23 -0.79 -1.82 -4.43
C PHE A 23 -0.24 -2.98 -3.61
N ASP A 24 0.62 -2.63 -2.65
CA ASP A 24 1.30 -3.59 -1.80
C ASP A 24 1.45 -3.08 -0.36
N MET A 25 1.39 -4.02 0.58
CA MET A 25 1.55 -3.77 2.02
C MET A 25 2.99 -4.10 2.42
N GLN A 26 3.75 -3.12 2.86
CA GLN A 26 5.11 -3.36 3.35
C GLN A 26 5.09 -4.17 4.65
N GLN A 27 6.20 -4.89 4.92
CA GLN A 27 6.47 -5.42 6.25
C GLN A 27 6.39 -4.30 7.30
N CYS A 28 5.76 -4.61 8.44
CA CYS A 28 5.54 -3.63 9.48
C CYS A 28 6.86 -3.11 10.07
N LEU A 29 6.91 -1.81 10.29
CA LEU A 29 8.10 -1.12 10.76
C LEU A 29 7.99 -0.89 12.28
N PRO A 30 8.95 -1.37 13.08
CA PRO A 30 8.96 -1.07 14.51
C PRO A 30 9.32 0.40 14.76
N THR A 31 8.55 1.05 15.63
CA THR A 31 8.73 2.45 16.01
C THR A 31 8.57 2.60 17.53
N PRO A 32 9.31 3.51 18.20
CA PRO A 32 10.44 4.33 17.72
C PRO A 32 11.73 3.52 17.49
N LEU A 33 12.68 4.07 16.72
CA LEU A 33 14.02 3.50 16.58
C LEU A 33 14.75 3.65 17.93
N VAL A 34 14.65 2.65 18.78
CA VAL A 34 15.32 2.66 20.08
C VAL A 34 16.69 2.01 19.93
N HIS A 35 17.75 2.81 20.15
CA HIS A 35 19.08 2.26 20.27
C HIS A 35 19.12 1.29 21.46
N SER A 36 19.74 0.12 21.25
CA SER A 36 19.93 -0.93 22.24
C SER A 36 20.64 -0.48 23.53
N SER A 37 21.12 0.77 23.58
CA SER A 37 21.75 1.41 24.73
C SER A 37 20.78 1.93 25.80
N VAL A 38 19.46 1.87 25.59
CA VAL A 38 18.47 2.28 26.61
C VAL A 38 17.76 1.05 27.21
N PRO A 39 18.09 0.63 28.44
CA PRO A 39 17.56 -0.60 29.06
C PRO A 39 16.04 -0.60 29.21
N VAL A 40 15.40 0.57 29.33
CA VAL A 40 13.95 0.68 29.56
C VAL A 40 13.13 0.25 28.34
N ALA A 41 13.71 0.33 27.15
CA ALA A 41 13.02 -0.02 25.91
C ALA A 41 12.89 -1.53 25.70
N PHE A 42 13.80 -2.32 26.30
CA PHE A 42 13.74 -3.78 26.29
C PHE A 42 12.47 -4.31 26.97
N TYR A 43 11.97 -3.60 27.99
CA TYR A 43 10.77 -3.99 28.73
C TYR A 43 9.46 -3.42 28.15
N LYS A 44 9.52 -2.68 27.03
CA LYS A 44 8.35 -2.05 26.42
C LYS A 44 8.05 -2.66 25.05
N ARG A 45 6.76 -2.83 24.74
CA ARG A 45 6.32 -3.30 23.42
C ARG A 45 6.60 -2.23 22.36
N GLN A 46 7.23 -2.61 21.25
CA GLN A 46 7.44 -1.73 20.10
C GLN A 46 6.10 -1.45 19.40
N LEU A 47 5.88 -0.20 18.98
CA LEU A 47 4.69 0.22 18.24
C LEU A 47 4.87 -0.09 16.76
N TRP A 48 3.85 -0.65 16.13
CA TRP A 48 3.90 -1.03 14.72
C TRP A 48 3.45 0.12 13.82
N THR A 49 4.26 0.46 12.82
CA THR A 49 3.89 1.39 11.75
C THR A 49 3.65 0.60 10.46
N PHE A 50 2.51 0.85 9.83
CA PHE A 50 2.07 0.23 8.59
C PHE A 50 2.28 1.19 7.42
N ASN A 51 2.68 0.66 6.27
CA ASN A 51 2.86 1.41 5.04
C ASN A 51 2.18 0.67 3.88
N LEU A 52 1.15 1.27 3.30
CA LEU A 52 0.50 0.81 2.08
C LEU A 52 1.03 1.64 0.91
N THR A 53 1.65 0.97 -0.06
CA THR A 53 2.21 1.60 -1.24
C THR A 53 1.32 1.34 -2.43
N VAL A 54 0.89 2.39 -3.13
CA VAL A 54 0.06 2.34 -4.33
C VAL A 54 0.89 2.91 -5.49
N TYR A 55 1.21 2.05 -6.45
CA TYR A 55 2.00 2.37 -7.63
C TYR A 55 1.12 2.44 -8.88
N ASN A 56 1.13 3.59 -9.56
CA ASN A 56 0.43 3.78 -10.81
C ASN A 56 1.32 3.35 -11.98
N CYS A 57 0.93 2.29 -12.67
CA CYS A 57 1.71 1.72 -13.77
C CYS A 57 1.68 2.58 -15.04
N SER A 58 0.73 3.51 -15.17
CA SER A 58 0.61 4.38 -16.34
C SER A 58 1.49 5.63 -16.20
N ASP A 59 1.39 6.32 -15.05
CA ASP A 59 2.11 7.58 -14.81
C ASP A 59 3.48 7.37 -14.13
N GLY A 60 3.75 6.17 -13.61
CA GLY A 60 4.94 5.88 -12.81
C GLY A 60 4.95 6.54 -11.44
N THR A 61 3.82 7.08 -10.98
CA THR A 61 3.69 7.75 -9.69
C THR A 61 3.43 6.75 -8.56
N THR A 62 4.03 7.00 -7.39
CA THR A 62 3.89 6.16 -6.20
C THR A 62 3.27 6.98 -5.06
N TYR A 63 2.30 6.40 -4.37
CA TYR A 63 1.66 6.98 -3.20
C TYR A 63 1.90 6.06 -2.00
N CYS A 64 2.39 6.62 -0.90
CA CYS A 64 2.63 5.88 0.34
C CYS A 64 1.67 6.37 1.42
N TYR A 65 0.84 5.47 1.94
CA TYR A 65 -0.08 5.72 3.03
C TYR A 65 0.48 5.10 4.30
N LEU A 66 0.95 5.94 5.22
CA LEU A 66 1.51 5.50 6.50
C LEU A 66 0.52 5.76 7.63
N TRP A 67 0.37 4.78 8.52
CA TRP A 67 -0.34 4.93 9.78
C TRP A 67 0.28 4.03 10.84
N HIS A 68 0.07 4.37 12.10
CA HIS A 68 0.58 3.58 13.22
C HIS A 68 -0.54 2.85 13.95
N GLU A 69 -0.18 1.77 14.67
CA GLU A 69 -1.12 0.89 15.40
C GLU A 69 -2.06 1.65 16.34
N GLY A 70 -1.60 2.75 16.94
CA GLY A 70 -2.44 3.61 17.78
C GLY A 70 -3.57 4.37 17.07
N ILE A 71 -3.54 4.51 15.74
CA ILE A 71 -4.60 5.13 14.95
C ILE A 71 -5.59 4.07 14.46
N ALA A 72 -5.04 3.01 13.84
CA ALA A 72 -5.84 1.95 13.23
C ALA A 72 -5.03 0.66 13.10
N GLY A 73 -5.73 -0.46 12.90
CA GLY A 73 -5.12 -1.78 12.77
C GLY A 73 -4.51 -2.02 11.38
N ARG A 74 -4.22 -3.29 11.09
CA ARG A 74 -3.73 -3.76 9.78
C ARG A 74 -4.81 -4.59 9.06
N GLY A 75 -6.07 -4.15 9.13
CA GLY A 75 -7.20 -4.87 8.58
C GLY A 75 -7.48 -4.50 7.12
N ALA A 76 -8.47 -5.20 6.55
CA ALA A 76 -8.96 -4.91 5.21
C ALA A 76 -9.69 -3.55 5.13
N ASN A 77 -10.27 -3.08 6.24
CA ASN A 77 -10.95 -1.79 6.32
C ASN A 77 -9.97 -0.63 6.14
N GLU A 78 -8.79 -0.71 6.75
CA GLU A 78 -7.73 0.29 6.62
C GLU A 78 -7.13 0.28 5.21
N VAL A 79 -6.96 -0.89 4.61
CA VAL A 79 -6.56 -0.98 3.20
C VAL A 79 -7.62 -0.37 2.28
N GLY A 80 -8.89 -0.71 2.50
CA GLY A 80 -10.01 -0.19 1.73
C GLY A 80 -10.16 1.32 1.83
N SER A 81 -9.95 1.90 3.01
CA SER A 81 -10.00 3.36 3.20
C SER A 81 -8.83 4.06 2.51
N CYS A 82 -7.63 3.49 2.53
CA CYS A 82 -6.49 4.02 1.79
C CYS A 82 -6.70 3.94 0.27
N VAL A 83 -7.26 2.83 -0.24
CA VAL A 83 -7.63 2.67 -1.64
C VAL A 83 -8.72 3.67 -2.03
N HIS A 84 -9.73 3.86 -1.19
CA HIS A 84 -10.77 4.85 -1.42
C HIS A 84 -10.19 6.28 -1.48
N LYS A 85 -9.29 6.61 -0.55
CA LYS A 85 -8.58 7.89 -0.51
C LYS A 85 -7.75 8.11 -1.79
N PHE A 86 -7.07 7.06 -2.28
CA PHE A 86 -6.39 7.10 -3.56
C PHE A 86 -7.35 7.39 -4.73
N ILE A 87 -8.52 6.76 -4.75
CA ILE A 87 -9.52 6.99 -5.80
C ILE A 87 -10.09 8.41 -5.73
N SER A 88 -10.35 8.94 -4.55
CA SER A 88 -10.92 10.28 -4.41
C SER A 88 -9.92 11.41 -4.68
N GLU A 89 -8.65 11.23 -4.28
CA GLU A 89 -7.65 12.31 -4.32
C GLU A 89 -6.71 12.22 -5.53
N ALA A 90 -6.34 11.01 -5.95
CA ALA A 90 -5.31 10.80 -6.97
C ALA A 90 -5.86 10.46 -8.36
N LEU A 91 -7.10 9.94 -8.47
CA LEU A 91 -7.72 9.73 -9.78
C LEU A 91 -8.30 11.03 -10.34
N LYS A 92 -7.94 11.33 -11.59
CA LYS A 92 -8.59 12.38 -12.37
C LYS A 92 -10.01 11.91 -12.74
N PRO A 93 -11.02 12.79 -12.78
CA PRO A 93 -12.41 12.43 -13.10
C PRO A 93 -12.62 11.88 -14.53
N VAL A 94 -11.58 11.91 -15.36
CA VAL A 94 -11.58 11.40 -16.74
C VAL A 94 -11.52 9.86 -16.79
N VAL A 95 -11.00 9.20 -15.74
CA VAL A 95 -10.79 7.75 -15.72
C VAL A 95 -12.12 7.03 -15.47
N LYS A 96 -12.55 6.19 -16.41
CA LYS A 96 -13.80 5.41 -16.31
C LYS A 96 -13.59 3.98 -15.80
N SER A 97 -12.42 3.41 -16.03
CA SER A 97 -12.09 2.05 -15.62
C SER A 97 -10.76 2.02 -14.87
N LEU A 98 -10.80 1.51 -13.63
CA LEU A 98 -9.62 1.33 -12.79
C LEU A 98 -9.42 -0.16 -12.54
N THR A 99 -8.26 -0.69 -12.96
CA THR A 99 -7.84 -2.06 -12.66
C THR A 99 -6.77 -2.01 -11.58
N MET A 100 -7.02 -2.66 -10.45
CA MET A 100 -6.08 -2.72 -9.33
C MET A 100 -5.54 -4.12 -9.14
N TYR A 101 -4.23 -4.26 -9.06
CA TYR A 101 -3.54 -5.52 -8.77
C TYR A 101 -2.91 -5.45 -7.36
N SER A 102 -2.94 -6.57 -6.65
CA SER A 102 -2.19 -6.72 -5.40
C SER A 102 -1.46 -8.04 -5.40
N ASN A 103 -0.16 -8.00 -5.07
CA ASN A 103 0.68 -9.19 -5.02
C ASN A 103 0.62 -9.92 -3.68
N HIS A 104 -0.14 -9.37 -2.72
CA HIS A 104 -0.35 -9.97 -1.41
C HIS A 104 -1.80 -9.78 -0.98
N VAL A 105 -2.69 -10.63 -1.49
CA VAL A 105 -3.98 -10.88 -0.84
C VAL A 105 -3.67 -11.65 0.45
N LEU A 106 -3.42 -10.92 1.54
CA LEU A 106 -3.39 -11.51 2.87
C LEU A 106 -4.76 -12.15 3.14
N TYR A 107 -4.75 -13.48 3.19
CA TYR A 107 -5.79 -14.40 3.64
C TYR A 107 -7.09 -13.75 4.14
N TRP A 108 -8.10 -13.75 3.26
CA TRP A 108 -9.50 -13.81 3.65
C TRP A 108 -10.08 -15.10 3.06
N TRP A 109 -10.13 -16.15 3.87
CA TRP A 109 -11.29 -17.02 3.88
C TRP A 109 -11.59 -17.41 5.32
N SER A 110 -12.82 -17.13 5.72
CA SER A 110 -13.41 -17.51 6.99
C SER A 110 -13.26 -19.02 7.22
N LYS A 111 -12.69 -19.38 8.38
CA LYS A 111 -13.36 -20.23 9.38
C LYS A 111 -12.70 -20.04 10.73
#